data_AF-A0AAW1UFJ8-F1
#
_entry.id   AF-A0AAW1UFJ8-F1
#
_cell.length_a   1.000
_cell.length_b   1.000
_cell.length_c   1.000
_cell.angle_alpha   90.00
_cell.angle_beta   90.00
_cell.angle_gamma   90.00
#
_symmetry.space_group_name_H-M   'P 1'
#
loop_
_entity.id
_entity.type
_entity.pdbx_description
1 polymer ?
#
loop_
_entity_poly.entity_id
_entity_poly.type
_entity_poly.pdbx_seq_one_letter_code
_entity_poly.pdbx_strand_id
1 'polypeptide(L)'
;MFEGLAVGLQCEVPNIAYLSIGMTIHSITTLLCLGFNLIISRAPQKVILQHFAILAVTSPIGVTIGMAIGMCDTNWNYTEKMNIYMEALSAGNIMYITFFEILSKEKKKTCNRFLRNSVIMIGFAFMCYLEVFTFKNIHQTH
;
A
#
# COMPACT_ATOMS: atom_id res chain seq x y z
N MET A 1 7.85 -2.03 3.32
CA MET A 1 8.87 -1.89 4.38
C MET A 1 8.62 -0.64 5.22
N PHE A 2 8.58 0.56 4.62
CA PHE A 2 8.38 1.82 5.36
C PHE A 2 7.06 1.87 6.14
N GLU A 3 5.95 1.41 5.56
CA GLU A 3 4.69 1.24 6.31
C GLU A 3 4.79 0.25 7.47
N GLY A 4 5.53 -0.85 7.33
CA GLY A 4 5.75 -1.78 8.45
C GLY A 4 6.55 -1.13 9.57
N LEU A 5 7.52 -0.28 9.22
CA LEU A 5 8.31 0.48 10.18
C LEU A 5 7.44 1.50 10.92
N ALA A 6 6.59 2.23 10.19
CA ALA A 6 5.56 3.12 10.72
C ALA A 6 4.63 2.43 11.74
N VAL A 7 4.06 1.27 11.38
CA VAL A 7 3.21 0.46 12.26
C VAL A 7 3.98 -0.02 13.50
N GLY A 8 5.23 -0.46 13.34
CA GLY A 8 6.06 -0.95 14.45
C GLY A 8 6.54 0.13 15.41
N LEU A 9 6.58 1.39 14.97
CA LEU A 9 6.98 2.54 15.78
C LEU A 9 5.85 3.05 16.69
N GLN A 10 4.61 2.64 16.42
CA GLN A 10 3.43 3.09 17.14
C GLN A 10 3.22 2.26 18.42
N CYS A 11 3.08 2.92 19.57
CA CYS A 11 2.89 2.25 20.87
C CYS A 11 1.41 2.21 21.32
N GLU A 12 0.53 3.00 20.71
CA GLU A 12 -0.89 3.01 21.05
C GLU A 12 -1.68 1.95 20.28
N VAL A 13 -2.32 1.03 21.02
CA VAL A 13 -3.20 -0.01 20.47
C VAL A 13 -4.23 0.52 19.44
N PRO A 14 -4.99 1.62 19.69
CA PRO A 14 -5.94 2.12 18.70
C PRO A 14 -5.26 2.61 17.42
N ASN A 15 -4.08 3.22 17.53
CA ASN A 15 -3.38 3.78 16.39
C ASN A 15 -2.66 2.70 15.58
N ILE A 16 -2.15 1.65 16.23
CA ILE A 16 -1.67 0.42 15.56
C ILE A 16 -2.81 -0.25 14.78
N ALA A 17 -4.00 -0.34 15.37
CA ALA A 17 -5.17 -0.92 14.68
C ALA A 17 -5.56 -0.11 13.44
N TYR A 18 -5.58 1.22 13.54
CA TYR A 18 -5.83 2.10 12.39
C TYR A 18 -4.78 1.91 11.27
N LEU A 19 -3.49 1.99 11.62
CA LEU A 19 -2.39 1.87 10.65
C LEU A 19 -2.33 0.46 10.03
N SER A 20 -2.64 -0.59 10.79
CA SER A 20 -2.66 -1.98 10.28
C SER A 20 -3.83 -2.25 9.31
N ILE A 21 -4.99 -1.60 9.51
CA ILE A 21 -6.09 -1.66 8.56
C ILE A 21 -5.69 -0.96 7.24
N GLY A 22 -5.12 0.25 7.33
CA GLY A 22 -4.58 0.95 6.17
C GLY A 22 -3.51 0.13 5.44
N MET A 23 -2.63 -0.52 6.21
CA MET A 23 -1.58 -1.39 5.70
C MET A 23 -2.16 -2.56 4.88
N THR A 24 -3.24 -3.15 5.39
CA THR A 24 -3.90 -4.31 4.78
C THR A 24 -4.56 -3.93 3.45
N ILE A 25 -5.27 -2.79 3.40
CA ILE A 25 -5.97 -2.33 2.21
C ILE A 25 -5.02 -2.08 1.04
N HIS A 26 -3.90 -1.37 1.29
CA HIS A 26 -2.94 -1.10 0.22
C HIS A 26 -2.21 -2.38 -0.22
N SER A 27 -1.93 -3.29 0.72
CA SER A 27 -1.22 -4.54 0.43
C SER A 27 -2.07 -5.44 -0.45
N ILE A 28 -3.36 -5.60 -0.12
CA ILE A 28 -4.33 -6.34 -0.94
C ILE A 28 -4.41 -5.74 -2.35
N THR A 29 -4.49 -4.42 -2.45
CA THR A 29 -4.58 -3.73 -3.75
C THR A 29 -3.33 -3.98 -4.60
N THR A 30 -2.13 -3.92 -3.98
CA THR A 30 -0.86 -4.19 -4.66
C THR A 30 -0.77 -5.65 -5.14
N LEU A 31 -1.13 -6.60 -4.27
CA LEU A 31 -1.14 -8.04 -4.56
C LEU A 31 -2.15 -8.38 -5.66
N LEU A 32 -3.32 -7.75 -5.64
CA LEU A 32 -4.37 -7.90 -6.64
C LEU A 32 -3.89 -7.40 -8.01
N CYS A 33 -3.29 -6.21 -8.08
CA CYS A 33 -2.74 -5.65 -9.31
C CYS A 33 -1.63 -6.54 -9.90
N LEU A 34 -0.71 -7.02 -9.07
CA LEU A 34 0.34 -7.95 -9.47
C LEU A 34 -0.23 -9.30 -9.95
N GLY A 35 -1.26 -9.81 -9.27
CA GLY A 35 -1.99 -11.02 -9.65
C GLY A 35 -2.72 -10.90 -10.99
N PHE A 36 -3.43 -9.79 -11.22
CA PHE A 36 -4.06 -9.52 -12.52
C PHE A 36 -3.04 -9.41 -13.65
N ASN A 37 -1.90 -8.77 -13.40
CA ASN A 37 -0.82 -8.70 -14.38
C ASN A 37 -0.25 -10.10 -14.71
N LEU A 38 -0.27 -11.03 -13.76
CA LEU A 38 0.09 -12.44 -13.97
C LEU A 38 -0.86 -13.13 -14.97
N ILE A 39 -2.17 -12.88 -14.84
CA ILE A 39 -3.22 -13.44 -15.70
C ILE A 39 -3.16 -12.83 -17.12
N ILE A 40 -2.94 -11.51 -17.22
CA ILE A 40 -3.02 -10.76 -18.49
C ILE A 40 -1.72 -10.79 -19.30
N SER A 41 -0.56 -10.85 -18.64
CA SER A 41 0.73 -10.63 -19.30
C SER A 41 1.32 -11.92 -19.88
N ARG A 42 0.85 -13.12 -19.50
CA ARG A 42 1.55 -14.41 -19.74
C ARG A 42 3.06 -14.32 -19.46
N ALA A 43 3.45 -13.38 -18.60
CA ALA A 43 4.83 -13.18 -18.22
C ALA A 43 5.31 -14.41 -17.45
N PRO A 44 6.61 -14.75 -17.51
CA PRO A 44 7.13 -15.87 -16.75
C PRO A 44 6.77 -15.69 -15.28
N GLN A 45 5.92 -16.59 -14.76
CA GLN A 45 5.39 -16.53 -13.39
C GLN A 45 6.52 -16.40 -12.36
N LYS A 46 7.71 -16.90 -12.69
CA LYS A 46 8.95 -16.78 -11.90
C LYS A 46 9.31 -15.34 -11.55
N VAL A 47 9.21 -14.40 -12.48
CA VAL A 47 9.58 -12.99 -12.22
C VAL A 47 8.57 -12.34 -11.27
N ILE A 48 7.28 -12.61 -11.45
CA ILE A 48 6.23 -12.04 -10.60
C ILE A 48 6.26 -12.67 -9.20
N LEU A 49 6.54 -13.98 -9.12
CA LEU A 49 6.73 -14.69 -7.86
C LEU A 49 7.92 -14.14 -7.06
N GLN A 50 9.02 -13.75 -7.73
CA GLN A 50 10.15 -13.07 -7.08
C GLN A 50 9.73 -11.71 -6.49
N HIS A 51 8.94 -10.90 -7.21
CA HIS A 51 8.46 -9.62 -6.70
C HIS A 51 7.54 -9.82 -5.48
N PHE A 52 6.67 -10.82 -5.55
CA PHE A 52 5.79 -11.21 -4.45
C PHE A 52 6.58 -11.65 -3.21
N ALA A 53 7.61 -12.48 -3.39
CA ALA A 53 8.48 -12.95 -2.31
C ALA A 53 9.24 -11.79 -1.65
N ILE A 54 9.79 -10.87 -2.45
CA ILE A 54 10.48 -9.67 -1.94
C ILE A 54 9.51 -8.81 -1.12
N LEU A 55 8.29 -8.58 -1.63
CA LEU A 55 7.25 -7.80 -0.96
C LEU A 55 6.82 -8.45 0.37
N ALA A 56 6.61 -9.77 0.36
CA ALA A 56 6.22 -10.53 1.54
C ALA A 56 7.28 -10.50 2.63
N VAL A 57 8.57 -10.49 2.27
CA VAL A 57 9.68 -10.42 3.23
C VAL A 57 9.91 -8.98 3.72
N THR A 58 9.66 -7.96 2.90
CA THR A 58 9.85 -6.56 3.32
C THR A 58 8.81 -6.07 4.33
N SER A 59 7.64 -6.70 4.41
CA SER A 59 6.60 -6.38 5.38
C SER A 59 7.02 -6.73 6.83
N PRO A 60 7.35 -7.99 7.18
CA PRO A 60 7.80 -8.36 8.52
C PRO A 60 9.13 -7.70 8.90
N ILE A 61 10.07 -7.51 7.96
CA ILE A 61 11.32 -6.79 8.23
C ILE A 61 11.05 -5.33 8.64
N GLY A 62 10.11 -4.66 7.99
CA GLY A 62 9.72 -3.29 8.36
C GLY A 62 9.19 -3.23 9.79
N VAL A 63 8.27 -4.16 10.14
CA VAL A 63 7.66 -4.23 11.46
C VAL A 63 8.67 -4.57 12.55
N THR A 64 9.57 -5.54 12.33
CA THR A 64 10.57 -5.92 13.34
C THR A 64 11.57 -4.80 13.60
N ILE A 65 12.00 -4.09 12.56
CA ILE A 65 12.90 -2.94 12.71
C ILE A 65 12.17 -1.77 13.39
N GLY A 66 10.93 -1.47 12.98
CA GLY A 66 10.11 -0.43 13.61
C GLY A 66 9.91 -0.68 15.10
N MET A 67 9.60 -1.92 15.47
CA MET A 67 9.45 -2.34 16.87
C MET A 67 10.77 -2.21 17.64
N ALA A 68 11.90 -2.62 17.05
CA ALA A 68 13.21 -2.50 17.69
C ALA A 68 13.60 -1.03 17.95
N ILE A 69 13.28 -0.11 17.03
CA ILE A 69 13.53 1.33 17.20
C ILE A 69 12.58 1.90 18.26
N GLY A 70 11.30 1.53 18.22
CA GLY A 70 10.29 1.96 19.20
C GLY A 70 10.59 1.53 20.64
N MET A 71 11.35 0.44 20.84
CA MET A 71 11.82 0.01 22.16
C MET A 71 13.04 0.82 22.67
N CYS A 72 13.83 1.41 21.78
CA CYS A 72 15.05 2.14 22.12
C CYS A 72 14.83 3.64 22.32
N ASP A 73 13.77 4.21 21.75
CA ASP A 73 13.52 5.66 21.80
C ASP A 73 12.35 6.01 22.73
N THR A 74 12.63 6.77 23.79
CA THR A 74 11.63 7.17 24.80
C THR A 74 10.92 8.49 24.46
N ASN A 75 11.27 9.14 23.34
CA ASN A 75 10.77 10.47 23.01
C ASN A 75 9.57 10.43 22.05
N TRP A 76 8.37 10.42 22.61
CA TRP A 76 7.08 10.34 21.88
C TRP A 76 6.96 11.28 20.66
N ASN A 77 7.33 12.55 20.83
CA ASN A 77 7.17 13.59 19.79
C ASN A 77 8.04 13.36 18.55
N TYR A 78 9.15 12.64 18.67
CA TYR A 78 10.03 12.35 17.53
C TYR A 78 9.54 11.12 16.77
N THR A 79 9.05 10.12 17.49
CA THR A 79 8.41 8.91 16.96
C THR A 79 7.21 9.25 16.07
N GLU A 80 6.30 10.12 16.51
CA GLU A 80 5.14 10.51 15.68
C GLU A 80 5.54 11.23 14.38
N LYS A 81 6.51 12.15 14.46
CA LYS A 81 7.00 12.85 13.26
C LYS A 81 7.64 11.87 12.28
N MET A 82 8.47 10.96 12.79
CA MET A 82 9.11 9.92 11.97
C MET A 82 8.07 9.03 11.30
N ASN A 83 7.00 8.67 12.01
CA ASN A 83 5.90 7.87 11.48
C ASN A 83 5.25 8.54 10.25
N ILE A 84 4.92 9.83 10.35
CA ILE A 84 4.30 10.60 9.26
C ILE A 84 5.19 10.61 8.00
N TYR A 85 6.51 10.80 8.15
CA TYR A 85 7.43 10.77 7.00
C TYR A 85 7.51 9.38 6.35
N MET A 86 7.51 8.32 7.16
CA MET A 86 7.58 6.94 6.68
C MET A 86 6.30 6.53 5.93
N GLU A 87 5.16 6.95 6.44
CA GLU A 87 3.86 6.71 5.81
C GLU A 87 3.74 7.48 4.47
N ALA A 88 4.12 8.76 4.45
CA ALA A 88 4.16 9.55 3.22
C ALA A 88 5.07 8.95 2.14
N LEU A 89 6.22 8.40 2.54
CA LEU A 89 7.16 7.76 1.62
C LEU A 89 6.61 6.44 1.08
N SER A 90 5.91 5.66 1.90
CA SER A 90 5.24 4.43 1.45
C SER A 90 4.09 4.72 0.49
N ALA A 91 3.28 5.75 0.78
CA ALA A 91 2.23 6.22 -0.12
C ALA A 91 2.81 6.63 -1.50
N GLY A 92 3.94 7.33 -1.51
CA GLY A 92 4.66 7.67 -2.74
C GLY A 92 5.13 6.44 -3.54
N ASN A 93 5.55 5.38 -2.86
CA ASN A 93 5.95 4.12 -3.51
C ASN A 93 4.77 3.42 -4.20
N ILE A 94 3.61 3.36 -3.55
CA ILE A 94 2.39 2.80 -4.15
C ILE A 94 1.99 3.61 -5.39
N MET A 95 2.09 4.93 -5.30
CA MET A 95 1.83 5.83 -6.43
C MET A 95 2.79 5.54 -7.60
N TYR A 96 4.09 5.40 -7.33
CA TYR A 96 5.10 5.06 -8.34
C TYR A 96 4.81 3.73 -9.04
N ILE A 97 4.57 2.65 -8.27
CA ILE A 97 4.27 1.32 -8.79
C ILE A 97 3.02 1.37 -9.69
N THR A 98 1.98 2.08 -9.26
CA THR A 98 0.73 2.22 -10.01
C THR A 98 0.93 2.95 -11.34
N PHE A 99 1.58 4.11 -11.36
CA PHE A 99 1.74 4.92 -12.57
C PHE A 99 2.82 4.39 -13.53
N PHE A 100 3.97 3.97 -13.01
CA PHE A 100 5.11 3.62 -13.86
C PHE A 100 5.19 2.13 -14.13
N GLU A 101 4.93 1.28 -13.15
CA GLU A 101 5.08 -0.16 -13.34
C GLU A 101 3.87 -0.77 -14.04
N ILE A 102 2.66 -0.40 -13.61
CA ILE A 102 1.41 -0.95 -14.13
C ILE A 102 0.93 -0.14 -15.35
N LEU A 103 0.81 1.18 -15.23
CA LEU A 103 0.29 2.02 -16.32
C LEU A 103 1.21 2.06 -17.56
N SER A 104 2.53 2.09 -17.39
CA SER A 104 3.44 2.14 -18.55
C SER A 104 3.62 0.78 -19.24
N LYS A 105 3.43 -0.35 -18.54
CA LYS A 105 3.40 -1.69 -19.16
C LYS A 105 2.20 -1.84 -20.10
N GLU A 106 1.03 -1.38 -19.66
CA GLU A 106 -0.22 -1.36 -20.43
C GLU A 106 -0.13 -0.44 -21.67
N LYS A 107 0.57 0.70 -21.55
CA LYS A 107 0.71 1.68 -22.65
C LYS A 107 1.43 1.11 -23.89
N LYS A 108 2.20 0.03 -23.76
CA LYS A 108 2.88 -0.67 -24.87
C LYS A 108 1.98 -1.63 -25.66
N LYS A 109 0.83 -2.08 -25.11
CA LYS A 109 -0.15 -2.88 -25.87
C LYS A 109 -1.11 -1.97 -26.63
N THR A 110 -1.30 -2.23 -27.93
CA THR A 110 -2.15 -1.49 -28.89
C THR A 110 -3.66 -1.70 -28.65
N CYS A 111 -4.13 -1.65 -27.41
CA CYS A 111 -5.56 -1.68 -27.10
C CYS A 111 -6.11 -0.26 -26.89
N ASN A 112 -7.42 -0.07 -27.13
CA ASN A 112 -8.11 1.22 -27.17
C ASN A 112 -7.82 2.09 -25.93
N ARG A 113 -7.02 3.15 -26.12
CA ARG A 113 -6.49 4.02 -25.04
C ARG A 113 -7.59 4.66 -24.19
N PHE A 114 -8.75 4.98 -24.78
CA PHE A 114 -9.86 5.64 -24.10
C PHE A 114 -10.60 4.72 -23.13
N LEU A 115 -10.94 3.49 -23.56
CA LEU A 115 -11.65 2.52 -22.72
C LEU A 115 -10.83 2.16 -21.46
N ARG A 116 -9.51 2.07 -21.62
CA ARG A 116 -8.58 1.79 -20.51
C ARG A 116 -8.54 2.92 -19.49
N ASN A 117 -8.42 4.17 -19.95
CA ASN A 117 -8.43 5.32 -19.04
C ASN A 117 -9.75 5.39 -18.26
N SER A 118 -10.87 5.09 -18.91
CA SER A 118 -12.18 5.03 -18.24
C SER A 118 -12.22 3.95 -17.16
N VAL A 119 -11.69 2.75 -17.38
CA VAL A 119 -11.68 1.67 -16.37
C VAL A 119 -10.81 2.04 -15.17
N ILE A 120 -9.65 2.67 -15.39
CA ILE A 120 -8.79 3.14 -14.28
C ILE A 120 -9.49 4.26 -13.49
N MET A 121 -10.13 5.21 -14.17
CA MET A 121 -10.90 6.27 -13.52
C MET A 121 -12.08 5.71 -12.72
N ILE A 122 -12.74 4.66 -13.22
CA ILE A 122 -13.81 3.96 -12.51
C ILE A 122 -13.27 3.25 -11.27
N GLY A 123 -12.13 2.56 -11.37
CA GLY A 123 -11.49 1.90 -10.22
C GLY A 123 -11.07 2.90 -9.14
N PHE A 124 -10.54 4.06 -9.54
CA PHE A 124 -10.19 5.15 -8.63
C PHE A 124 -11.43 5.77 -7.98
N ALA A 125 -12.47 6.04 -8.76
CA ALA A 125 -13.74 6.56 -8.24
C ALA A 125 -14.41 5.58 -7.27
N PHE A 126 -14.31 4.27 -7.53
CA PHE A 126 -14.83 3.23 -6.65
C PHE A 126 -14.06 3.16 -5.33
N MET A 127 -12.72 3.23 -5.36
CA MET A 127 -11.91 3.30 -4.15
C MET A 127 -12.21 4.56 -3.32
N CYS A 128 -12.29 5.74 -3.94
CA CYS A 128 -12.71 6.97 -3.25
C CYS A 128 -14.12 6.85 -2.67
N TYR A 129 -15.05 6.24 -3.39
CA TYR A 129 -16.42 6.03 -2.89
C TYR A 129 -16.44 5.14 -1.65
N LEU A 130 -15.69 4.04 -1.66
CA LEU A 130 -15.57 3.15 -0.51
C LEU A 130 -14.94 3.84 0.70
N GLU A 131 -13.91 4.66 0.49
CA GLU A 131 -13.27 5.44 1.56
C GLU A 131 -14.25 6.43 2.19
N VAL A 132 -14.97 7.21 1.39
CA VAL A 132 -15.96 8.17 1.87
C VAL A 132 -17.12 7.48 2.60
N PHE A 133 -17.58 6.35 2.07
CA PHE A 133 -18.65 5.57 2.69
C PHE A 133 -18.21 4.98 4.04
N THR A 134 -16.98 4.47 4.11
CA THR A 134 -16.41 3.90 5.34
C THR A 134 -16.13 4.99 6.37
N PHE A 135 -15.57 6.13 5.96
CA PHE A 135 -15.36 7.30 6.82
C PHE A 135 -16.67 7.82 7.42
N LYS A 136 -17.73 7.87 6.60
CA LYS A 136 -19.05 8.30 7.04
C LYS A 136 -19.70 7.33 8.04
N ASN A 137 -19.51 6.03 7.86
CA ASN A 137 -20.02 5.03 8.80
C ASN A 137 -19.27 5.03 10.14
N ILE A 138 -17.95 5.25 10.13
CA ILE A 138 -17.13 5.27 11.35
C ILE A 138 -17.45 6.50 12.22
N HIS A 139 -17.74 7.65 11.61
CA HIS A 139 -18.13 8.86 12.35
C HIS A 139 -19.52 8.77 12.99
N GLN A 140 -20.32 7.74 12.67
CA GLN A 140 -21.67 7.55 13.21
C GLN A 140 -21.71 6.59 14.41
N THR A 141 -20.57 5.95 14.74
CA THR A 141 -20.42 5.00 15.87
C THR A 141 -19.66 5.54 17.08
N HIS A 142 -19.21 6.80 17.03
CA HIS A 142 -18.70 7.58 18.17
C HIS A 142 -19.59 8.80 18.40
#